data_AF-A0A972WM68-F1
#
_entry.id   AF-A0A972WM68-F1
#
_cell.length_a   1.000
_cell.length_b   1.000
_cell.length_c   1.000
_cell.angle_alpha   90.00
_cell.angle_beta   90.00
_cell.angle_gamma   90.00
#
_symmetry.space_group_name_H-M   'P 1'
#
loop_
_entity.id
_entity.type
_entity.pdbx_description
1 polymer ?
#
loop_
_entity_poly.entity_id
_entity_poly.type
_entity_poly.pdbx_seq_one_letter_code
_entity_poly.pdbx_strand_id
1 'polypeptide(L)'
;VILINKKRQSSRRLSNHTQLAQVFEVLGSNTNPILTQLAKTRRALFVEGKDFQILGKFARKLGLNQIGNRQDFAVVIVEGFNPERIRSLKTGIETTLGAKIVSAAILDRDYRSDEESAAIAKGCRAFCNYVTIHKCKEIENFLLVADAIDRAASRKIIDHGKRTGKNKSYTPVAGKVLSSFSNSKKSYITSQFLSESRRFHRENSPKIDETKVSEKTLNMIDELWPDENARLRLISGKEALVIINQNLQKNYDISVTPTSIIDAMRADEIPSEMKVLLDFLKCFAATSTKI
;
A
#
# COMPACT_ATOMS: atom_id res chain seq x y z
N VAL A 1 21.92 10.71 -23.11
CA VAL A 1 21.41 11.82 -22.27
C VAL A 1 22.58 12.54 -21.63
N ILE A 2 22.63 13.87 -21.73
CA ILE A 2 23.66 14.70 -21.08
C ILE A 2 23.01 15.34 -19.86
N LEU A 3 23.53 15.06 -18.66
CA LEU A 3 23.03 15.71 -17.45
C LEU A 3 23.70 17.07 -17.30
N ILE A 4 22.90 18.14 -17.32
CA ILE A 4 23.38 19.51 -17.11
C ILE A 4 23.00 19.93 -15.69
N ASN A 5 24.01 20.03 -14.83
CA ASN A 5 23.86 20.57 -13.48
C ASN A 5 24.45 22.00 -13.46
N LYS A 6 23.61 23.02 -13.26
CA LYS A 6 24.02 24.44 -13.25
C LYS A 6 25.04 24.81 -12.15
N LYS A 7 25.28 23.92 -11.17
CA LYS A 7 26.30 24.09 -10.13
C LYS A 7 27.64 23.41 -10.46
N ARG A 8 27.76 22.76 -11.61
CA ARG A 8 29.02 22.11 -12.06
C ARG A 8 29.50 22.75 -13.36
N GLN A 9 30.82 22.94 -13.47
CA GLN A 9 31.46 23.55 -14.63
C GLN A 9 31.51 22.64 -15.88
N SER A 10 31.15 21.35 -15.75
CA SER A 10 31.10 20.42 -16.87
C SER A 10 29.84 19.55 -16.84
N SER A 11 29.35 19.24 -18.04
CA SER A 11 28.28 18.27 -18.24
C SER A 11 28.85 16.85 -18.23
N ARG A 12 28.15 15.91 -17.60
CA ARG A 12 28.58 14.50 -17.56
C ARG A 12 27.74 13.71 -18.55
N ARG A 13 28.41 13.09 -19.52
CA ARG A 13 27.79 12.09 -20.40
C ARG A 13 27.58 10.81 -19.58
N LEU A 14 26.33 10.38 -19.48
CA LEU A 14 25.97 9.17 -18.73
C LEU A 14 26.30 7.93 -19.59
N SER A 15 27.20 7.07 -19.10
CA SER A 15 27.77 5.95 -19.87
C SER A 15 27.00 4.62 -19.75
N ASN A 16 25.98 4.52 -18.89
CA ASN A 16 25.18 3.30 -18.72
C ASN A 16 23.74 3.51 -19.20
N HIS A 17 23.54 3.32 -20.50
CA HIS A 17 22.27 3.58 -21.18
C HIS A 17 21.12 2.66 -20.72
N THR A 18 21.39 1.43 -20.30
CA THR A 18 20.35 0.42 -20.05
C THR A 18 19.60 0.61 -18.73
N GLN A 19 20.31 0.91 -17.63
CA GLN A 19 19.69 1.17 -16.32
C GLN A 19 18.95 2.52 -16.29
N LEU A 20 19.48 3.51 -17.03
CA LEU A 20 18.85 4.81 -17.15
C LEU A 20 17.59 4.75 -18.01
N ALA A 21 17.60 4.00 -19.11
CA ALA A 21 16.41 3.82 -19.95
C ALA A 21 15.24 3.23 -19.15
N GLN A 22 15.47 2.18 -18.34
CA GLN A 22 14.43 1.62 -17.46
C GLN A 22 13.94 2.61 -16.41
N VAL A 23 14.83 3.44 -15.86
CA VAL A 23 14.46 4.51 -14.92
C VAL A 23 13.65 5.59 -15.63
N PHE A 24 13.99 5.98 -16.86
CA PHE A 24 13.23 6.94 -17.67
C PHE A 24 11.93 6.36 -18.23
N GLU A 25 11.81 5.04 -18.37
CA GLU A 25 10.61 4.34 -18.79
C GLU A 25 9.62 4.20 -17.61
N VAL A 26 10.11 3.81 -16.43
CA VAL A 26 9.34 3.77 -15.18
C VAL A 26 8.97 5.18 -14.69
N LEU A 27 9.86 6.16 -14.86
CA LEU A 27 9.65 7.54 -14.46
C LEU A 27 9.13 8.43 -15.60
N GLY A 28 8.78 7.91 -16.77
CA GLY A 28 8.34 8.69 -17.95
C GLY A 28 9.36 9.73 -18.47
N SER A 29 9.13 10.23 -19.68
CA SER A 29 10.01 11.15 -20.41
C SER A 29 10.30 12.49 -19.69
N ASN A 30 11.17 13.32 -20.27
CA ASN A 30 11.69 14.59 -19.71
C ASN A 30 10.65 15.63 -19.21
N THR A 31 9.35 15.41 -19.44
CA THR A 31 8.22 16.20 -18.90
C THR A 31 7.56 15.56 -17.68
N ASN A 32 8.16 14.55 -17.04
CA ASN A 32 7.51 13.88 -15.92
C ASN A 32 7.55 14.74 -14.63
N PRO A 33 6.38 15.07 -14.04
CA PRO A 33 6.30 15.75 -12.74
C PRO A 33 7.05 15.02 -11.62
N ILE A 34 7.18 13.69 -11.70
CA ILE A 34 7.92 12.85 -10.75
C ILE A 34 9.42 13.19 -10.77
N LEU A 35 10.04 13.30 -11.95
CA LEU A 35 11.46 13.67 -12.08
C LEU A 35 11.71 15.10 -11.59
N THR A 36 10.82 16.02 -11.93
CA THR A 36 10.89 17.42 -11.46
C THR A 36 10.81 17.47 -9.93
N GLN A 37 9.89 16.69 -9.35
CA GLN A 37 9.75 16.58 -7.92
C GLN A 37 10.94 15.92 -7.24
N LEU A 38 11.50 14.85 -7.81
CA LEU A 38 12.71 14.19 -7.31
C LEU A 38 13.90 15.14 -7.35
N ALA A 39 14.06 15.94 -8.41
CA ALA A 39 15.12 16.93 -8.51
C ALA A 39 15.00 18.03 -7.43
N LYS A 40 13.77 18.47 -7.13
CA LYS A 40 13.47 19.48 -6.11
C LYS A 40 13.63 18.94 -4.69
N THR A 41 13.03 17.79 -4.40
CA THR A 41 12.85 17.28 -3.03
C THR A 41 13.96 16.33 -2.61
N ARG A 42 14.58 15.61 -3.56
CA ARG A 42 15.51 14.50 -3.30
C ARG A 42 14.92 13.42 -2.40
N ARG A 43 13.59 13.23 -2.44
CA ARG A 43 12.86 12.21 -1.67
C ARG A 43 12.00 11.33 -2.57
N ALA A 44 12.18 10.01 -2.47
CA ALA A 44 11.40 9.02 -3.21
C ALA A 44 10.66 8.07 -2.26
N LEU A 45 9.35 7.97 -2.41
CA LEU A 45 8.51 6.98 -1.74
C LEU A 45 8.16 5.87 -2.74
N PHE A 46 8.62 4.66 -2.48
CA PHE A 46 8.30 3.47 -3.26
C PHE A 46 7.04 2.79 -2.71
N VAL A 47 6.10 2.48 -3.59
CA VAL A 47 4.82 1.79 -3.30
C VAL A 47 4.56 0.71 -4.35
N GLU A 48 3.81 -0.34 -4.04
CA GLU A 48 3.66 -1.50 -4.93
C GLU A 48 2.69 -1.25 -6.10
N GLY A 49 1.74 -0.33 -5.90
CA GLY A 49 0.76 -0.02 -6.94
C GLY A 49 0.14 1.37 -6.79
N LYS A 50 -1.19 1.40 -6.77
CA LYS A 50 -1.98 2.63 -6.64
C LYS A 50 -2.23 3.00 -5.18
N ASP A 51 -1.52 2.37 -4.26
CA ASP A 51 -1.71 2.42 -2.80
C ASP A 51 -1.67 3.86 -2.28
N PHE A 52 -0.83 4.70 -2.89
CA PHE A 52 -0.76 6.10 -2.51
C PHE A 52 -2.08 6.86 -2.73
N GLN A 53 -2.93 6.44 -3.66
CA GLN A 53 -4.26 7.06 -3.80
C GLN A 53 -5.09 6.90 -2.53
N ILE A 54 -5.00 5.73 -1.88
CA ILE A 54 -5.64 5.45 -0.60
C ILE A 54 -4.93 6.20 0.53
N LEU A 55 -3.60 6.11 0.63
CA LEU A 55 -2.81 6.83 1.65
C LEU A 55 -3.06 8.33 1.61
N GLY A 56 -2.98 8.92 0.41
CA GLY A 56 -3.15 10.36 0.22
C GLY A 56 -4.54 10.82 0.61
N LYS A 57 -5.56 9.98 0.41
CA LYS A 57 -6.94 10.28 0.81
C LYS A 57 -7.12 10.21 2.34
N PHE A 58 -6.56 9.21 3.00
CA PHE A 58 -6.50 9.16 4.46
C PHE A 58 -5.75 10.36 5.06
N ALA A 59 -4.61 10.72 4.48
CA ALA A 59 -3.82 11.87 4.90
C ALA A 59 -4.64 13.17 4.86
N ARG A 60 -5.35 13.45 3.75
CA ARG A 60 -6.24 14.63 3.65
C ARG A 60 -7.35 14.60 4.68
N LYS A 61 -7.96 13.44 4.92
CA LYS A 61 -9.04 13.28 5.90
C LYS A 61 -8.57 13.60 7.33
N LEU A 62 -7.32 13.30 7.65
CA LEU A 62 -6.69 13.61 8.93
C LEU A 62 -5.99 14.97 8.97
N GLY A 63 -6.20 15.84 7.97
CA GLY A 63 -5.61 17.19 7.93
C GLY A 63 -4.13 17.24 7.51
N LEU A 64 -3.52 16.11 7.14
CA LEU A 64 -2.13 16.01 6.69
C LEU A 64 -2.02 16.32 5.18
N ASN A 65 -2.44 17.52 4.79
CA ASN A 65 -2.55 17.92 3.38
C ASN A 65 -1.22 17.90 2.61
N GLN A 66 -0.09 18.19 3.26
CA GLN A 66 1.24 18.11 2.64
C GLN A 66 1.55 16.71 2.12
N ILE A 67 1.28 15.69 2.96
CA ILE A 67 1.40 14.28 2.59
C ILE A 67 0.35 13.92 1.55
N GLY A 68 -0.91 14.28 1.79
CA GLY A 68 -2.04 13.98 0.90
C GLY A 68 -1.93 14.56 -0.51
N ASN A 69 -1.14 15.62 -0.69
CA ASN A 69 -0.90 16.29 -1.96
C ASN A 69 0.45 15.92 -2.60
N ARG A 70 1.24 15.03 -1.98
CA ARG A 70 2.59 14.68 -2.45
C ARG A 70 3.43 15.94 -2.63
N GLN A 71 3.56 16.82 -1.65
CA GLN A 71 4.31 18.07 -1.85
C GLN A 71 5.84 17.86 -1.73
N ASP A 72 6.25 17.03 -0.77
CA ASP A 72 7.64 16.99 -0.30
C ASP A 72 8.44 15.75 -0.73
N PHE A 73 7.83 14.86 -1.52
CA PHE A 73 8.46 13.65 -2.04
C PHE A 73 7.74 13.17 -3.31
N ALA A 74 8.49 12.49 -4.18
CA ALA A 74 7.91 11.83 -5.34
C ALA A 74 7.49 10.40 -5.02
N VAL A 75 6.34 9.98 -5.54
CA VAL A 75 5.85 8.61 -5.42
C VAL A 75 6.29 7.81 -6.64
N VAL A 76 6.96 6.68 -6.42
CA VAL A 76 7.48 5.78 -7.45
C VAL A 76 6.79 4.42 -7.29
N ILE A 77 6.17 3.93 -8.35
CA ILE A 77 5.45 2.66 -8.36
C ILE A 77 6.44 1.53 -8.67
N VAL A 78 6.39 0.47 -7.87
CA VAL A 78 7.21 -0.73 -8.00
C VAL A 78 6.24 -1.87 -8.18
N GLU A 79 5.99 -2.31 -9.41
CA GLU A 79 4.92 -3.29 -9.68
C GLU A 79 5.14 -4.59 -8.90
N GLY A 80 4.39 -4.76 -7.81
CA GLY A 80 4.47 -5.88 -6.87
C GLY A 80 5.66 -5.84 -5.90
N PHE A 81 5.66 -6.81 -4.99
CA PHE A 81 6.66 -6.95 -3.94
C PHE A 81 8.04 -7.30 -4.51
N ASN A 82 8.91 -6.30 -4.68
CA ASN A 82 10.26 -6.51 -5.23
C ASN A 82 11.31 -5.55 -4.62
N PRO A 83 11.96 -5.96 -3.51
CA PRO A 83 13.05 -5.21 -2.89
C PRO A 83 14.22 -4.89 -3.82
N GLU A 84 14.57 -5.81 -4.73
CA GLU A 84 15.67 -5.63 -5.68
C GLU A 84 15.35 -4.56 -6.73
N ARG A 85 14.09 -4.49 -7.16
CA ARG A 85 13.61 -3.42 -8.05
C ARG A 85 13.65 -2.07 -7.36
N ILE A 86 13.28 -1.97 -6.08
CA ILE A 86 13.42 -0.74 -5.28
C ILE A 86 14.89 -0.29 -5.26
N ARG A 87 15.81 -1.22 -4.95
CA ARG A 87 17.25 -0.93 -4.91
C ARG A 87 17.78 -0.44 -6.25
N SER A 88 17.39 -1.12 -7.33
CA SER A 88 17.81 -0.78 -8.70
C SER A 88 17.28 0.60 -9.12
N LEU A 89 15.99 0.87 -8.88
CA LEU A 89 15.38 2.17 -9.18
C LEU A 89 16.00 3.29 -8.37
N LYS A 90 16.24 3.08 -7.06
CA LYS A 90 16.92 4.07 -6.22
C LYS A 90 18.31 4.40 -6.80
N THR A 91 19.11 3.38 -7.09
CA THR A 91 20.46 3.55 -7.63
C THR A 91 20.45 4.29 -8.97
N GLY A 92 19.48 3.96 -9.83
CA GLY A 92 19.27 4.63 -11.10
C GLY A 92 18.86 6.10 -10.95
N ILE A 93 17.96 6.41 -10.00
CA ILE A 93 17.57 7.79 -9.67
C ILE A 93 18.79 8.57 -9.17
N GLU A 94 19.55 8.04 -8.20
CA GLU A 94 20.74 8.72 -7.65
C GLU A 94 21.81 8.97 -8.72
N THR A 95 22.01 8.01 -9.62
CA THR A 95 22.94 8.13 -10.75
C THR A 95 22.49 9.22 -11.72
N THR A 96 21.21 9.25 -12.06
CA THR A 96 20.61 10.28 -12.92
C THR A 96 20.74 11.65 -12.27
N LEU A 97 20.42 11.75 -10.99
CA LEU A 97 20.40 12.99 -10.24
C LEU A 97 21.78 13.51 -9.83
N GLY A 98 22.81 12.66 -9.93
CA GLY A 98 24.18 12.94 -9.51
C GLY A 98 24.32 13.21 -8.00
N ALA A 99 23.36 12.77 -7.20
CA ALA A 99 23.30 12.99 -5.75
C ALA A 99 22.47 11.89 -5.08
N LYS A 100 22.73 11.66 -3.79
CA LYS A 100 21.94 10.73 -2.97
C LYS A 100 20.52 11.27 -2.75
N ILE A 101 19.58 10.36 -2.56
CA ILE A 101 18.20 10.68 -2.20
C ILE A 101 17.84 10.04 -0.86
N VAL A 102 16.87 10.61 -0.17
CA VAL A 102 16.20 9.94 0.95
C VAL A 102 15.11 9.05 0.36
N SER A 103 15.11 7.77 0.70
CA SER A 103 14.12 6.81 0.19
C SER A 103 13.28 6.18 1.29
N ALA A 104 11.99 6.03 1.02
CA ALA A 104 11.05 5.28 1.84
C ALA A 104 10.40 4.17 1.00
N ALA A 105 10.08 3.04 1.62
CA ALA A 105 9.29 1.96 1.00
C ALA A 105 8.11 1.58 1.89
N ILE A 106 6.92 1.46 1.29
CA ILE A 106 5.72 0.88 1.89
C ILE A 106 5.37 -0.35 1.06
N LEU A 107 5.27 -1.50 1.72
CA LEU A 107 5.05 -2.79 1.06
C LEU A 107 3.83 -3.51 1.64
N ASP A 108 3.16 -4.28 0.79
CA ASP A 108 2.10 -5.19 1.18
C ASP A 108 2.70 -6.39 1.92
N ARG A 109 1.91 -6.99 2.82
CA ARG A 109 2.34 -8.15 3.59
C ARG A 109 2.29 -9.42 2.77
N ASP A 110 1.27 -9.57 1.92
CA ASP A 110 0.95 -10.78 1.13
C ASP A 110 1.20 -12.10 1.86
N TYR A 111 0.45 -12.35 2.92
CA TYR A 111 0.47 -13.62 3.68
C TYR A 111 1.83 -13.99 4.31
N ARG A 112 2.81 -13.09 4.31
CA ARG A 112 4.09 -13.30 4.99
C ARG A 112 3.95 -13.31 6.50
N SER A 113 4.76 -14.11 7.18
CA SER A 113 4.81 -14.11 8.64
C SER A 113 5.40 -12.80 9.18
N ASP A 114 5.27 -12.57 10.49
CA ASP A 114 5.89 -11.39 11.13
C ASP A 114 7.42 -11.48 11.05
N GLU A 115 7.99 -12.69 11.19
CA GLU A 115 9.42 -12.93 11.08
C GLU A 115 9.94 -12.65 9.66
N GLU A 116 9.24 -13.13 8.64
CA GLU A 116 9.57 -12.88 7.24
C GLU A 116 9.49 -11.38 6.92
N SER A 117 8.41 -10.72 7.36
CA SER A 117 8.23 -9.28 7.18
C SER A 117 9.35 -8.48 7.86
N ALA A 118 9.75 -8.86 9.07
CA ALA A 118 10.86 -8.22 9.78
C ALA A 118 12.21 -8.43 9.08
N ALA A 119 12.48 -9.64 8.58
CA ALA A 119 13.69 -9.95 7.83
C ALA A 119 13.78 -9.13 6.54
N ILE A 120 12.68 -9.03 5.79
CA ILE A 120 12.64 -8.24 4.56
C ILE A 120 12.77 -6.75 4.85
N ALA A 121 12.05 -6.23 5.86
CA ALA A 121 12.19 -4.84 6.27
C ALA A 121 13.65 -4.51 6.65
N LYS A 122 14.35 -5.41 7.36
CA LYS A 122 15.77 -5.28 7.68
C LYS A 122 16.65 -5.28 6.42
N GLY A 123 16.40 -6.15 5.46
CA GLY A 123 17.10 -6.17 4.17
C GLY A 123 16.89 -4.89 3.37
N CYS A 124 15.66 -4.39 3.30
CA CYS A 124 15.33 -3.14 2.63
C CYS A 124 16.01 -1.92 3.27
N ARG A 125 16.20 -1.90 4.60
CA ARG A 125 16.91 -0.82 5.31
C ARG A 125 18.38 -0.69 4.91
N ALA A 126 18.98 -1.69 4.26
CA ALA A 126 20.34 -1.57 3.72
C ALA A 126 20.43 -0.53 2.59
N PHE A 127 19.32 -0.23 1.90
CA PHE A 127 19.27 0.73 0.81
C PHE A 127 18.14 1.78 0.94
N CYS A 128 17.14 1.58 1.79
CA CYS A 128 16.11 2.57 2.09
C CYS A 128 16.29 3.19 3.47
N ASN A 129 16.10 4.50 3.58
CA ASN A 129 16.14 5.20 4.87
C ASN A 129 14.96 4.83 5.75
N TYR A 130 13.81 4.58 5.13
CA TYR A 130 12.56 4.27 5.79
C TYR A 130 11.92 3.06 5.12
N VAL A 131 11.46 2.08 5.90
CA VAL A 131 10.76 0.90 5.38
C VAL A 131 9.68 0.52 6.36
N THR A 132 8.48 0.28 5.83
CA THR A 132 7.38 -0.31 6.58
C THR A 132 6.67 -1.33 5.69
N ILE A 133 6.22 -2.42 6.30
CA ILE A 133 5.38 -3.43 5.68
C ILE A 133 4.04 -3.36 6.42
N HIS A 134 2.93 -3.43 5.70
CA HIS A 134 1.60 -3.46 6.33
C HIS A 134 1.47 -4.64 7.29
N LYS A 135 0.72 -4.48 8.40
CA LYS A 135 0.41 -5.63 9.27
C LYS A 135 -0.79 -6.42 8.77
N CYS A 136 -1.68 -5.78 8.03
CA CYS A 136 -2.72 -6.43 7.23
C CYS A 136 -2.15 -6.85 5.87
N LYS A 137 -2.91 -7.66 5.11
CA LYS A 137 -2.46 -8.20 3.82
C LYS A 137 -2.02 -7.09 2.85
N GLU A 138 -2.86 -6.08 2.65
CA GLU A 138 -2.65 -4.99 1.70
C GLU A 138 -3.40 -3.72 2.16
N ILE A 139 -3.14 -2.58 1.52
CA ILE A 139 -3.69 -1.31 1.95
C ILE A 139 -5.24 -1.22 1.89
N GLU A 140 -5.89 -1.98 1.01
CA GLU A 140 -7.35 -2.02 0.91
C GLU A 140 -8.00 -2.58 2.17
N ASN A 141 -7.29 -3.37 2.99
CA ASN A 141 -7.81 -3.89 4.25
C ASN A 141 -8.20 -2.77 5.23
N PHE A 142 -7.59 -1.58 5.15
CA PHE A 142 -7.99 -0.42 5.96
C PHE A 142 -9.35 0.16 5.57
N LEU A 143 -9.91 -0.25 4.44
CA LEU A 143 -11.22 0.18 3.93
C LEU A 143 -12.36 -0.76 4.33
N LEU A 144 -12.05 -1.90 4.95
CA LEU A 144 -13.03 -2.91 5.34
C LEU A 144 -13.73 -2.55 6.65
N VAL A 145 -14.28 -1.34 6.71
CA VAL A 145 -15.08 -0.83 7.83
C VAL A 145 -16.55 -0.84 7.40
N ALA A 146 -17.30 -1.83 7.89
CA ALA A 146 -18.67 -2.11 7.47
C ALA A 146 -19.56 -0.86 7.54
N ASP A 147 -19.54 -0.14 8.67
CA ASP A 147 -20.37 1.05 8.86
C ASP A 147 -20.01 2.18 7.87
N ALA A 148 -18.73 2.33 7.53
CA ALA A 148 -18.29 3.34 6.57
C ALA A 148 -18.71 2.98 5.14
N ILE A 149 -18.63 1.69 4.78
CA ILE A 149 -19.10 1.17 3.50
C ILE A 149 -20.61 1.40 3.37
N ASP A 150 -21.39 1.02 4.39
CA ASP A 150 -22.85 1.16 4.39
C ASP A 150 -23.25 2.66 4.32
N ARG A 151 -22.54 3.55 5.03
CA ARG A 151 -22.77 5.00 4.89
C ARG A 151 -22.42 5.54 3.51
N ALA A 152 -21.33 5.07 2.89
CA ALA A 152 -20.97 5.46 1.53
C ALA A 152 -22.04 5.02 0.52
N ALA A 153 -22.54 3.78 0.66
CA ALA A 153 -23.61 3.24 -0.18
C ALA A 153 -24.93 4.01 0.00
N SER A 154 -25.32 4.30 1.25
CA SER A 154 -26.51 5.11 1.56
C SER A 154 -26.45 6.48 0.88
N ARG A 155 -25.31 7.19 0.97
CA ARG A 155 -25.11 8.49 0.28
C ARG A 155 -25.28 8.35 -1.24
N LYS A 156 -24.71 7.31 -1.85
CA LYS A 156 -24.82 7.04 -3.29
C LYS A 156 -26.27 6.81 -3.73
N ILE A 157 -27.06 6.08 -2.94
CA ILE A 157 -28.48 5.83 -3.22
C ILE A 157 -29.29 7.13 -3.15
N ILE A 158 -29.04 7.96 -2.14
CA ILE A 158 -29.69 9.28 -2.02
C ILE A 158 -29.38 10.14 -3.24
N ASP A 159 -28.11 10.22 -3.64
CA ASP A 159 -27.69 11.00 -4.82
C ASP A 159 -28.30 10.45 -6.11
N HIS A 160 -28.40 9.13 -6.25
CA HIS A 160 -29.05 8.48 -7.39
C HIS A 160 -30.56 8.75 -7.41
N GLY A 161 -31.22 8.71 -6.25
CA GLY A 161 -32.64 9.02 -6.12
C GLY A 161 -32.97 10.47 -6.49
N LYS A 162 -32.13 11.43 -6.07
CA LYS A 162 -32.25 12.84 -6.48
C LYS A 162 -32.18 13.04 -8.00
N ARG A 163 -31.35 12.25 -8.70
CA ARG A 163 -31.21 12.34 -10.17
C ARG A 163 -32.33 11.66 -10.95
N THR A 164 -32.91 10.59 -10.41
CA THR A 164 -33.87 9.74 -11.12
C THR A 164 -35.32 9.89 -10.65
N GLY A 165 -35.55 10.63 -9.56
CA GLY A 165 -36.86 10.75 -8.91
C GLY A 165 -37.31 9.48 -8.18
N LYS A 166 -36.48 8.41 -8.15
CA LYS A 166 -36.79 7.14 -7.51
C LYS A 166 -36.11 7.03 -6.15
N ASN A 167 -36.87 7.23 -5.08
CA ASN A 167 -36.37 7.00 -3.72
C ASN A 167 -36.35 5.50 -3.42
N LYS A 168 -35.15 4.93 -3.27
CA LYS A 168 -34.94 3.58 -2.74
C LYS A 168 -34.46 3.68 -1.29
N SER A 169 -35.02 2.86 -0.40
CA SER A 169 -34.46 2.68 0.94
C SER A 169 -33.20 1.81 0.86
N TYR A 170 -32.18 2.18 1.64
CA TYR A 170 -30.97 1.38 1.79
C TYR A 170 -31.00 0.59 3.09
N THR A 171 -30.62 -0.69 3.02
CA THR A 171 -30.43 -1.54 4.19
C THR A 171 -28.95 -1.86 4.33
N PRO A 172 -28.33 -1.70 5.52
CA PRO A 172 -26.94 -2.08 5.75
C PRO A 172 -26.67 -3.55 5.41
N VAL A 173 -25.64 -3.80 4.60
CA VAL A 173 -25.28 -5.14 4.12
C VAL A 173 -23.79 -5.47 4.27
N ALA A 174 -22.93 -4.45 4.44
CA ALA A 174 -21.49 -4.63 4.37
C ALA A 174 -20.97 -5.67 5.38
N GLY A 175 -21.39 -5.59 6.65
CA GLY A 175 -20.96 -6.53 7.69
C GLY A 175 -21.30 -7.99 7.35
N LYS A 176 -22.53 -8.24 6.89
CA LYS A 176 -22.96 -9.61 6.50
C LYS A 176 -22.17 -10.14 5.31
N VAL A 177 -21.96 -9.30 4.30
CA VAL A 177 -21.19 -9.68 3.09
C VAL A 177 -19.73 -9.97 3.45
N LEU A 178 -19.10 -9.11 4.27
CA LEU A 178 -17.72 -9.28 4.73
C LEU A 178 -17.55 -10.53 5.60
N SER A 179 -18.47 -10.78 6.53
CA SER A 179 -18.46 -11.97 7.38
C SER A 179 -18.63 -13.25 6.55
N SER A 180 -19.58 -13.27 5.61
CA SER A 180 -19.76 -14.42 4.71
C SER A 180 -18.54 -14.66 3.83
N PHE A 181 -17.96 -13.60 3.26
CA PHE A 181 -16.78 -13.70 2.41
C PHE A 181 -15.57 -14.21 3.19
N SER A 182 -15.26 -13.59 4.34
CA SER A 182 -14.12 -13.99 5.17
C SER A 182 -14.21 -15.44 5.63
N ASN A 183 -15.38 -15.90 6.10
CA ASN A 183 -15.61 -17.28 6.50
C ASN A 183 -15.32 -18.29 5.37
N SER A 184 -15.73 -17.97 4.14
CA SER A 184 -15.47 -18.85 2.98
C SER A 184 -13.99 -18.92 2.56
N LYS A 185 -13.14 -18.03 3.07
CA LYS A 185 -11.72 -17.92 2.69
C LYS A 185 -10.75 -18.56 3.68
N LYS A 186 -11.22 -19.15 4.80
CA LYS A 186 -10.35 -19.74 5.84
C LYS A 186 -9.30 -20.68 5.27
N SER A 187 -9.75 -21.69 4.53
CA SER A 187 -8.87 -22.73 3.98
C SER A 187 -7.86 -22.14 2.99
N TYR A 188 -8.29 -21.19 2.16
CA TYR A 188 -7.42 -20.53 1.19
C TYR A 188 -6.31 -19.73 1.89
N ILE A 189 -6.68 -18.89 2.86
CA ILE A 189 -5.71 -18.08 3.63
C ILE A 189 -4.73 -18.97 4.37
N THR A 190 -5.23 -20.05 4.97
CA THR A 190 -4.41 -21.04 5.68
C THR A 190 -3.34 -21.63 4.76
N SER A 191 -3.74 -22.06 3.57
CA SER A 191 -2.80 -22.59 2.57
C SER A 191 -1.76 -21.54 2.13
N GLN A 192 -2.15 -20.28 1.97
CA GLN A 192 -1.23 -19.20 1.59
C GLN A 192 -0.17 -18.95 2.67
N PHE A 193 -0.58 -18.74 3.92
CA PHE A 193 0.35 -18.53 5.03
C PHE A 193 1.30 -19.73 5.25
N LEU A 194 0.79 -20.96 5.11
CA LEU A 194 1.63 -22.16 5.19
C LEU A 194 2.68 -22.20 4.06
N SER A 195 2.27 -21.88 2.83
CA SER A 195 3.17 -21.84 1.67
C SER A 195 4.30 -20.82 1.88
N GLU A 196 3.95 -19.58 2.24
CA GLU A 196 4.92 -18.50 2.45
C GLU A 196 5.85 -18.80 3.62
N SER A 197 5.31 -19.25 4.76
CA SER A 197 6.10 -19.58 5.94
C SER A 197 7.09 -20.72 5.68
N ARG A 198 6.65 -21.79 4.99
CA ARG A 198 7.55 -22.90 4.61
C ARG A 198 8.65 -22.44 3.66
N ARG A 199 8.31 -21.62 2.66
CA ARG A 199 9.30 -21.03 1.73
C ARG A 199 10.36 -20.24 2.51
N PHE A 200 9.94 -19.29 3.34
CA PHE A 200 10.84 -18.45 4.13
C PHE A 200 11.78 -19.28 5.02
N HIS A 201 11.23 -20.29 5.72
CA HIS A 201 12.02 -21.13 6.61
C HIS A 201 13.03 -22.02 5.87
N ARG A 202 12.67 -22.59 4.71
CA ARG A 202 13.62 -23.36 3.89
C ARG A 202 14.82 -22.53 3.44
N GLU A 203 14.58 -21.27 3.09
CA GLU A 203 15.62 -20.35 2.61
C GLU A 203 16.51 -19.80 3.74
N ASN A 204 15.94 -19.52 4.92
CA ASN A 204 16.62 -18.77 5.99
C ASN A 204 17.00 -19.62 7.20
N SER A 205 16.37 -20.77 7.42
CA SER A 205 16.59 -21.62 8.59
C SER A 205 16.25 -23.09 8.29
N PRO A 206 17.00 -23.74 7.36
CA PRO A 206 16.69 -25.07 6.86
C PRO A 206 16.75 -26.19 7.91
N LYS A 207 17.27 -25.89 9.10
CA LYS A 207 17.34 -26.84 10.23
C LYS A 207 16.05 -26.90 11.06
N ILE A 208 15.09 -25.99 10.82
CA ILE A 208 13.81 -25.99 11.52
C ILE A 208 12.88 -27.02 10.87
N ASP A 209 12.24 -27.84 11.70
CA ASP A 209 11.25 -28.84 11.28
C ASP A 209 10.03 -28.16 10.62
N GLU A 210 9.72 -28.54 9.37
CA GLU A 210 8.56 -28.02 8.62
C GLU A 210 7.23 -28.26 9.34
N THR A 211 7.14 -29.32 10.15
CA THR A 211 5.98 -29.63 10.99
C THR A 211 5.75 -28.55 12.03
N LYS A 212 6.83 -28.11 12.72
CA LYS A 212 6.76 -27.05 13.73
C LYS A 212 6.38 -25.70 13.11
N VAL A 213 6.89 -25.40 11.91
CA VAL A 213 6.49 -24.20 11.14
C VAL A 213 4.99 -24.25 10.82
N SER A 214 4.50 -25.42 10.37
CA SER A 214 3.10 -25.61 10.02
C SER A 214 2.19 -25.48 11.25
N GLU A 215 2.54 -26.15 12.35
CA GLU A 215 1.82 -26.09 13.62
C GLU A 215 1.71 -24.65 14.14
N LYS A 216 2.84 -23.92 14.19
CA LYS A 216 2.85 -22.51 14.60
C LYS A 216 1.92 -21.65 13.72
N THR A 217 1.97 -21.86 12.41
CA THR A 217 1.14 -21.10 11.45
C THR A 217 -0.35 -21.40 11.64
N LEU A 218 -0.71 -22.68 11.80
CA LEU A 218 -2.09 -23.09 12.05
C LEU A 218 -2.62 -22.50 13.36
N ASN A 219 -1.85 -22.59 14.44
CA ASN A 219 -2.23 -22.05 15.74
C ASN A 219 -2.45 -20.53 15.68
N MET A 220 -1.58 -19.78 14.97
CA MET A 220 -1.76 -18.33 14.77
C MET A 220 -3.07 -18.02 14.03
N ILE A 221 -3.40 -18.78 12.98
CA ILE A 221 -4.64 -18.56 12.23
C ILE A 221 -5.85 -18.89 13.11
N ASP A 222 -5.83 -20.01 13.81
CA ASP A 222 -6.94 -20.44 14.65
C ASP A 222 -7.17 -19.51 15.85
N GLU A 223 -6.13 -18.88 16.38
CA GLU A 223 -6.23 -17.84 17.42
C GLU A 223 -6.87 -16.55 16.87
N LEU A 224 -6.49 -16.12 15.67
CA LEU A 224 -7.00 -14.89 15.06
C LEU A 224 -8.39 -15.06 14.42
N TRP A 225 -8.78 -16.28 14.04
CA TRP A 225 -10.00 -16.52 13.25
C TRP A 225 -11.32 -16.17 13.95
N PRO A 226 -11.47 -16.33 15.28
CA PRO A 226 -12.71 -15.94 15.96
C PRO A 226 -12.99 -14.43 15.93
N ASP A 227 -11.94 -13.60 15.90
CA ASP A 227 -12.06 -12.14 15.83
C ASP A 227 -12.30 -11.69 14.38
N GLU A 228 -13.49 -11.12 14.12
CA GLU A 228 -13.84 -10.60 12.81
C GLU A 228 -12.88 -9.52 12.32
N ASN A 229 -12.46 -8.58 13.18
CA ASN A 229 -11.53 -7.52 12.79
C ASN A 229 -10.16 -8.10 12.45
N ALA A 230 -9.70 -9.09 13.20
CA ALA A 230 -8.46 -9.79 12.89
C ALA A 230 -8.55 -10.53 11.55
N ARG A 231 -9.64 -11.26 11.29
CA ARG A 231 -9.88 -11.93 9.99
C ARG A 231 -9.89 -10.97 8.81
N LEU A 232 -10.54 -9.82 8.94
CA LEU A 232 -10.61 -8.83 7.87
C LEU A 232 -9.23 -8.26 7.51
N ARG A 233 -8.24 -8.35 8.41
CA ARG A 233 -6.85 -7.98 8.11
C ARG A 233 -6.08 -9.06 7.34
N LEU A 234 -6.55 -10.31 7.37
CA LEU A 234 -5.90 -11.46 6.72
C LEU A 234 -6.41 -11.72 5.30
N ILE A 235 -7.68 -11.43 5.01
CA ILE A 235 -8.28 -11.63 3.68
C ILE A 235 -7.74 -10.65 2.64
N SER A 236 -7.94 -10.96 1.35
CA SER A 236 -7.75 -10.00 0.26
C SER A 236 -8.74 -8.85 0.36
N GLY A 237 -8.25 -7.63 0.61
CA GLY A 237 -9.06 -6.42 0.70
C GLY A 237 -9.62 -6.02 -0.66
N LYS A 238 -8.84 -6.18 -1.74
CA LYS A 238 -9.28 -5.97 -3.13
C LYS A 238 -10.44 -6.89 -3.48
N GLU A 239 -10.33 -8.19 -3.20
CA GLU A 239 -11.42 -9.14 -3.45
C GLU A 239 -12.65 -8.82 -2.61
N ALA A 240 -12.47 -8.51 -1.31
CA ALA A 240 -13.58 -8.16 -0.43
C ALA A 240 -14.37 -6.95 -0.95
N LEU A 241 -13.68 -5.89 -1.40
CA LEU A 241 -14.32 -4.71 -1.99
C LEU A 241 -15.01 -5.02 -3.32
N VAL A 242 -14.46 -5.93 -4.14
CA VAL A 242 -15.12 -6.41 -5.36
C VAL A 242 -16.43 -7.12 -5.02
N ILE A 243 -16.42 -8.05 -4.06
CA ILE A 243 -17.62 -8.80 -3.64
C ILE A 243 -18.69 -7.87 -3.06
N ILE A 244 -18.29 -6.89 -2.24
CA ILE A 244 -19.21 -5.84 -1.75
C ILE A 244 -19.84 -5.10 -2.92
N ASN A 245 -19.03 -4.61 -3.86
CA ASN A 245 -19.54 -3.86 -5.00
C ASN A 245 -20.44 -4.69 -5.92
N GLN A 246 -20.16 -5.99 -6.09
CA GLN A 246 -21.06 -6.89 -6.81
C GLN A 246 -22.42 -7.02 -6.10
N ASN A 247 -22.44 -7.13 -4.77
CA ASN A 247 -23.67 -7.16 -4.00
C ASN A 247 -24.46 -5.83 -4.11
N LEU A 248 -23.78 -4.70 -3.94
CA LEU A 248 -24.38 -3.37 -4.06
C LEU A 248 -24.91 -3.11 -5.48
N GLN A 249 -24.17 -3.50 -6.51
CA GLN A 249 -24.58 -3.34 -7.90
C GLN A 249 -25.82 -4.19 -8.20
N LYS A 250 -25.84 -5.45 -7.76
CA LYS A 250 -26.98 -6.35 -7.97
C LYS A 250 -28.26 -5.88 -7.27
N ASN A 251 -28.15 -5.40 -6.03
CA ASN A 251 -29.32 -5.11 -5.20
C ASN A 251 -29.77 -3.64 -5.28
N TYR A 252 -28.86 -2.73 -5.57
CA TYR A 252 -29.11 -1.28 -5.50
C TYR A 252 -28.68 -0.50 -6.74
N ASP A 253 -28.01 -1.14 -7.72
CA ASP A 253 -27.48 -0.49 -8.93
C ASP A 253 -26.47 0.63 -8.62
N ILE A 254 -25.67 0.41 -7.58
CA ILE A 254 -24.62 1.34 -7.14
C ILE A 254 -23.30 0.62 -6.83
N SER A 255 -22.21 1.39 -6.88
CA SER A 255 -20.90 0.98 -6.38
C SER A 255 -20.30 2.05 -5.47
N VAL A 256 -19.46 1.60 -4.54
CA VAL A 256 -18.65 2.43 -3.66
C VAL A 256 -17.18 2.34 -4.05
N THR A 257 -16.52 3.49 -4.06
CA THR A 257 -15.08 3.59 -4.34
C THR A 257 -14.29 3.71 -3.03
N PRO A 258 -12.99 3.36 -3.01
CA PRO A 258 -12.11 3.61 -1.87
C PRO A 258 -12.24 5.04 -1.32
N THR A 259 -12.23 6.03 -2.21
CA THR A 259 -12.40 7.44 -1.87
C THR A 259 -13.71 7.70 -1.13
N SER A 260 -14.84 7.15 -1.62
CA SER A 260 -16.14 7.35 -0.98
C SER A 260 -16.26 6.66 0.38
N ILE A 261 -15.61 5.51 0.56
CA ILE A 261 -15.53 4.80 1.84
C ILE A 261 -14.76 5.67 2.84
N ILE A 262 -13.57 6.15 2.46
CA ILE A 262 -12.76 7.03 3.31
C ILE A 262 -13.53 8.31 3.67
N ASP A 263 -14.24 8.93 2.72
CA ASP A 263 -15.07 10.11 2.97
C ASP A 263 -16.25 9.82 3.93
N ALA A 264 -16.74 8.58 3.96
CA ALA A 264 -17.80 8.15 4.86
C ALA A 264 -17.29 7.68 6.24
N MET A 265 -16.00 7.40 6.41
CA MET A 265 -15.41 7.06 7.72
C MET A 265 -15.50 8.24 8.70
N ARG A 266 -15.61 7.95 9.98
CA ARG A 266 -15.36 8.87 11.09
C ARG A 266 -13.88 8.83 11.48
N ALA A 267 -13.40 9.81 12.26
CA ALA A 267 -11.97 9.91 12.58
C ALA A 267 -11.50 8.85 13.60
N ASP A 268 -12.41 8.37 14.44
CA ASP A 268 -12.26 7.28 15.40
C ASP A 268 -12.26 5.90 14.73
N GLU A 269 -12.98 5.75 13.61
CA GLU A 269 -12.97 4.52 12.79
C GLU A 269 -11.69 4.33 11.97
N ILE A 270 -10.83 5.35 11.84
CA ILE A 270 -9.56 5.21 11.13
C ILE A 270 -8.57 4.45 12.03
N PRO A 271 -8.08 3.27 11.61
CA PRO A 271 -7.22 2.44 12.45
C PRO A 271 -5.95 3.18 12.90
N SER A 272 -5.53 2.94 14.15
CA SER A 272 -4.31 3.53 14.71
C SER A 272 -3.07 3.23 13.86
N GLU A 273 -3.00 2.05 13.27
CA GLU A 273 -1.93 1.65 12.34
C GLU A 273 -1.84 2.57 11.11
N MET A 274 -2.97 3.02 10.55
CA MET A 274 -2.98 4.00 9.45
C MET A 274 -2.45 5.36 9.92
N LYS A 275 -2.76 5.77 11.16
CA LYS A 275 -2.22 7.01 11.75
C LYS A 275 -0.70 6.92 11.91
N VAL A 276 -0.21 5.80 12.44
CA VAL A 276 1.24 5.52 12.56
C VAL A 276 1.93 5.54 11.20
N LEU A 277 1.31 4.98 10.16
CA LEU A 277 1.83 5.00 8.80
C LEU A 277 1.93 6.43 8.23
N LEU A 278 0.94 7.27 8.51
CA LEU A 278 0.96 8.67 8.09
C LEU A 278 1.99 9.50 8.86
N ASP A 279 2.19 9.23 10.15
CA ASP A 279 3.26 9.83 10.93
C ASP A 279 4.65 9.40 10.43
N PHE A 280 4.81 8.13 10.05
CA PHE A 280 5.99 7.64 9.34
C PHE A 280 6.26 8.45 8.07
N LEU A 281 5.24 8.69 7.24
CA LEU A 281 5.37 9.51 6.03
C LEU A 281 5.70 10.98 6.34
N LYS A 282 5.16 11.53 7.43
CA LYS A 282 5.47 12.88 7.90
C LYS A 282 6.94 13.01 8.30
N CYS A 283 7.47 12.05 9.08
CA CYS A 283 8.89 12.00 9.43
C CYS A 283 9.79 11.86 8.20
N PHE A 284 9.41 11.00 7.26
CA PHE A 284 10.11 10.87 5.99
C PHE A 284 10.13 12.18 5.20
N ALA A 285 8.98 12.85 5.03
CA ALA A 285 8.86 14.12 4.32
C ALA A 285 9.70 15.23 4.95
N ALA A 286 9.81 15.26 6.28
CA ALA A 286 10.59 16.23 7.03
C ALA A 286 12.10 15.93 7.08
N THR A 287 12.55 14.76 6.61
CA THR A 287 13.95 14.35 6.73
C THR A 287 14.86 15.28 5.94
N SER A 288 15.87 15.85 6.62
CA SER A 288 16.86 16.72 5.98
C SER A 288 17.74 15.93 5.01
N THR A 289 17.73 16.34 3.75
CA THR A 289 18.70 15.88 2.75
C THR A 289 19.98 16.69 2.97
N LYS A 290 20.96 16.15 3.70
CA LYS A 290 22.28 16.79 3.78
C LYS A 290 22.80 17.01 2.35
N ILE A 291 23.08 18.27 2.02
CA ILE A 291 23.58 18.74 0.71
C ILE A 291 25.01 18.26 0.52
#